data_AF-A0A0S9DUW2-F1
#
_entry.id   AF-A0A0S9DUW2-F1
#
_cell.length_a   1.000
_cell.length_b   1.000
_cell.length_c   1.000
_cell.angle_alpha   90.00
_cell.angle_beta   90.00
_cell.angle_gamma   90.00
#
_symmetry.space_group_name_H-M   'P 1'
#
loop_
_entity.id
_entity.type
_entity.pdbx_description
1 polymer ?
#
loop_
_entity_poly.entity_id
_entity_poly.type
_entity_poly.pdbx_seq_one_letter_code
_entity_poly.pdbx_strand_id
1 'polypeptide(L)'
;MSKDEVMLAAAQAGHPTPGLNLHPKTRQTIAAKLRVGHVVLESEEHPVKIVSVGYQTSLIVLHCRYIWQSKAEPTWILGKFHPTALLEKAV
;
A
#
# COMPACT_ATOMS: atom_id res chain seq x y z
N MET A 1 -22.36 -25.18 -36.50
CA MET A 1 -21.55 -25.18 -35.27
C MET A 1 -22.44 -24.61 -34.17
N SER A 2 -22.74 -25.42 -33.15
CA SER A 2 -23.74 -25.09 -32.12
C SER A 2 -23.20 -24.08 -31.10
N LYS A 3 -24.08 -23.26 -30.54
CA LYS A 3 -23.78 -22.20 -29.56
C LYS A 3 -23.15 -22.76 -28.27
N ASP A 4 -23.37 -24.05 -27.99
CA ASP A 4 -22.86 -24.78 -26.84
C ASP A 4 -21.35 -25.06 -26.91
N GLU A 5 -20.75 -25.07 -28.11
CA GLU A 5 -19.31 -25.28 -28.30
C GLU A 5 -18.50 -24.02 -27.96
N VAL A 6 -19.12 -22.84 -28.08
CA VAL A 6 -18.48 -21.54 -27.79
C VAL A 6 -18.38 -21.29 -26.27
N MET A 7 -19.29 -21.85 -25.47
CA MET A 7 -19.28 -21.69 -24.02
C MET A 7 -18.26 -22.58 -23.31
N LEU A 8 -17.85 -23.71 -23.91
CA LEU A 8 -16.89 -24.63 -23.32
C LEU A 8 -15.43 -24.21 -23.58
N ALA A 9 -15.17 -23.44 -24.64
CA ALA A 9 -13.83 -22.92 -24.97
C ALA A 9 -13.40 -21.72 -24.08
N ALA A 10 -14.34 -21.02 -23.44
CA ALA A 10 -14.03 -19.89 -22.56
C ALA A 10 -13.48 -20.31 -21.19
N ALA A 11 -13.63 -21.59 -20.80
CA ALA A 11 -13.15 -22.10 -19.52
C ALA A 11 -11.63 -22.41 -19.48
N GLN A 12 -10.94 -22.34 -20.62
CA GLN A 12 -9.51 -22.69 -20.72
C GLN A 12 -8.57 -21.51 -20.96
N ALA A 13 -9.11 -20.31 -21.18
CA ALA A 13 -8.31 -19.09 -21.11
C ALA A 13 -8.26 -18.65 -19.65
N GLY A 14 -7.39 -19.29 -18.86
CA GLY A 14 -6.97 -18.78 -17.57
C GLY A 14 -6.45 -17.37 -17.76
N HIS A 15 -7.34 -16.38 -17.63
CA HIS A 15 -6.92 -15.03 -17.30
C HIS A 15 -6.03 -15.21 -16.08
N PRO A 16 -4.75 -14.79 -16.11
CA PRO A 16 -4.06 -14.58 -14.87
C PRO A 16 -4.88 -13.50 -14.17
N THR A 17 -5.75 -13.90 -13.24
CA THR A 17 -6.08 -13.05 -12.11
C THR A 17 -4.71 -12.60 -11.64
N PRO A 18 -4.36 -11.29 -11.73
CA PRO A 18 -3.04 -10.84 -11.35
C PRO A 18 -2.83 -11.39 -9.95
N GLY A 19 -1.93 -12.38 -9.83
CA GLY A 19 -1.77 -13.14 -8.61
C GLY A 19 -1.59 -12.12 -7.51
N LEU A 20 -2.50 -12.11 -6.54
CA LEU A 20 -2.47 -11.12 -5.47
C LEU A 20 -1.11 -11.28 -4.81
N ASN A 21 -0.18 -10.37 -5.12
CA ASN A 21 1.17 -10.47 -4.60
C ASN A 21 1.10 -10.09 -3.13
N LEU A 22 1.03 -11.11 -2.28
CA LEU A 22 0.96 -10.96 -0.83
C LEU A 22 2.27 -10.38 -0.25
N HIS A 23 3.34 -10.33 -1.04
CA HIS A 23 4.64 -9.76 -0.69
C HIS A 23 5.02 -8.66 -1.69
N PRO A 24 4.38 -7.47 -1.61
CA PRO A 24 4.75 -6.35 -2.46
C PRO A 24 6.25 -6.05 -2.30
N LYS A 25 6.94 -5.77 -3.40
CA LYS A 25 8.36 -5.37 -3.34
C LYS A 25 8.46 -4.11 -2.50
N THR A 26 9.45 -4.07 -1.63
CA THR A 26 9.73 -2.92 -0.77
C THR A 26 11.07 -2.31 -1.11
N ARG A 27 11.25 -1.05 -0.76
CA ARG A 27 12.56 -0.41 -0.69
C ARG A 27 12.66 0.47 0.53
N GLN A 28 13.86 0.59 1.08
CA GLN A 28 14.12 1.59 2.10
C GLN A 28 14.08 3.00 1.48
N THR A 29 13.43 3.93 2.17
CA THR A 29 13.42 5.35 1.84
C THR A 29 13.52 6.18 3.10
N ILE A 30 14.13 7.37 2.99
CA ILE A 30 14.15 8.32 4.10
C ILE A 30 12.76 8.94 4.30
N ALA A 31 12.42 9.25 5.55
CA ALA A 31 11.15 9.88 5.93
C ALA A 31 10.88 11.17 5.15
N ALA A 32 11.91 11.99 4.89
CA ALA A 32 11.80 13.23 4.12
C ALA A 32 11.31 13.05 2.68
N LYS A 33 11.40 11.84 2.12
CA LYS A 33 10.93 11.51 0.76
C LYS A 33 9.53 10.90 0.74
N LEU A 34 8.93 10.65 1.90
CA LEU A 34 7.56 10.13 1.98
C LEU A 34 6.53 11.23 1.65
N ARG A 35 5.44 10.82 1.02
CA ARG A 35 4.40 11.70 0.47
C ARG A 35 3.05 11.04 0.67
N VAL A 36 1.99 11.86 0.66
CA VAL A 36 0.61 11.36 0.66
C VAL A 36 0.42 10.38 -0.50
N GLY A 37 -0.22 9.25 -0.19
CA GLY A 37 -0.46 8.17 -1.14
C GLY A 37 0.57 7.04 -1.10
N HIS A 38 1.79 7.28 -0.61
CA HIS A 38 2.76 6.19 -0.43
C HIS A 38 2.26 5.17 0.58
N VAL A 39 2.60 3.91 0.34
CA VAL A 39 2.35 2.80 1.27
C VAL A 39 3.66 2.45 1.98
N VAL A 40 3.60 2.42 3.30
CA VAL A 40 4.71 2.08 4.20
C VAL A 40 4.31 0.83 4.98
N LEU A 41 5.27 -0.03 5.28
CA LEU A 41 5.05 -1.22 6.11
C LEU A 41 5.51 -0.91 7.53
N GLU A 42 4.57 -0.95 8.48
CA GLU A 42 4.90 -1.01 9.91
C GLU A 42 5.36 -2.42 10.29
N SER A 43 4.66 -3.42 9.73
CA SER A 43 5.02 -4.83 9.74
C SER A 43 4.56 -5.46 8.42
N GLU A 44 5.03 -6.68 8.11
CA GLU A 44 4.68 -7.39 6.86
C GLU A 44 3.17 -7.54 6.68
N GLU A 45 2.43 -7.73 7.78
CA GLU A 45 0.99 -7.93 7.77
C GLU A 45 0.18 -6.62 7.85
N HIS A 46 0.82 -5.49 8.13
CA HIS A 46 0.15 -4.22 8.41
C HIS A 46 0.64 -3.05 7.52
N PRO A 47 0.41 -3.11 6.19
CA PRO A 47 0.66 -2.00 5.30
C PRO A 47 -0.28 -0.82 5.56
N VAL A 48 0.31 0.37 5.65
CA VAL A 48 -0.41 1.62 5.89
C VAL A 48 -0.19 2.61 4.74
N LYS A 49 -1.25 3.30 4.34
CA LYS A 49 -1.20 4.39 3.36
C LYS A 49 -1.06 5.72 4.05
N ILE A 50 -0.09 6.53 3.63
CA ILE A 50 0.08 7.90 4.12
C ILE A 50 -1.06 8.76 3.59
N VAL A 51 -1.76 9.44 4.49
CA VAL A 51 -2.88 10.33 4.17
C VAL A 51 -2.54 11.79 4.42
N SER A 52 -1.62 12.07 5.33
CA SER A 52 -1.11 13.42 5.59
C SER A 52 0.33 13.36 6.10
N VAL A 53 1.09 14.41 5.81
CA VAL A 53 2.47 14.61 6.26
C VAL A 53 2.52 15.95 6.97
N GLY A 54 2.74 15.92 8.28
CA GLY A 54 2.93 17.09 9.11
C GLY A 54 4.39 17.27 9.52
N TYR A 55 4.68 18.43 10.09
CA TYR A 55 6.00 18.76 10.63
C TYR A 55 5.83 19.28 12.05
N GLN A 56 6.60 18.72 12.99
CA GLN A 56 6.66 19.19 14.36
C GLN A 56 8.13 19.42 14.73
N THR A 57 8.51 20.69 14.86
CA THR A 57 9.90 21.10 15.07
C THR A 57 10.80 20.58 13.94
N SER A 58 11.67 19.61 14.22
CA SER A 58 12.58 18.97 13.26
C SER A 58 12.12 17.56 12.86
N LEU A 59 10.95 17.10 13.32
CA LEU A 59 10.41 15.77 13.05
C LEU A 59 9.30 15.82 12.01
N ILE A 60 9.23 14.76 11.21
CA ILE A 60 8.15 14.50 10.27
C ILE A 60 7.10 13.65 10.98
N VAL A 61 5.86 14.14 11.00
CA VAL A 61 4.72 13.42 11.58
C VAL A 61 3.93 12.81 10.44
N LEU A 62 3.85 11.48 10.40
CA LEU A 62 3.12 10.77 9.35
C LEU A 62 1.76 10.34 9.87
N HIS A 63 0.69 10.79 9.21
CA HIS A 63 -0.65 10.27 9.44
C HIS A 63 -0.96 9.20 8.40
N CYS A 64 -1.57 8.11 8.84
CA CYS A 64 -1.87 6.98 7.99
C CYS A 64 -3.25 6.37 8.26
N ARG A 65 -3.57 5.38 7.43
CA ARG A 65 -4.66 4.42 7.60
C ARG A 65 -4.26 3.09 6.99
N TYR A 66 -4.88 1.98 7.38
CA TYR A 66 -4.62 0.70 6.71
C TYR A 66 -5.11 0.73 5.26
N ILE A 67 -4.48 -0.04 4.37
CA ILE A 67 -4.87 -0.05 2.95
C ILE A 67 -6.26 -0.65 2.71
N TRP A 68 -6.73 -1.54 3.59
CA TRP A 68 -8.07 -2.15 3.54
C TRP A 68 -9.13 -1.34 4.27
N GLN A 69 -8.74 -0.25 4.94
CA GLN A 69 -9.64 0.54 5.76
C GLN A 69 -10.56 1.42 4.92
N SER A 70 -11.81 1.60 5.36
CA SER A 70 -12.74 2.52 4.73
C SER A 70 -12.26 3.97 4.82
N LYS A 71 -12.63 4.80 3.84
CA LYS A 71 -12.28 6.23 3.85
C LYS A 71 -12.96 7.01 4.99
N ALA A 72 -14.05 6.49 5.54
CA ALA A 72 -14.82 7.11 6.62
C ALA A 72 -14.22 6.85 8.02
N GLU A 73 -13.28 5.92 8.12
CA GLU A 73 -12.67 5.58 9.39
C GLU A 73 -11.55 6.57 9.78
N PRO A 74 -11.31 6.76 11.09
CA PRO A 74 -10.33 7.72 11.56
C PRO A 74 -8.90 7.33 11.16
N THR A 75 -8.13 8.35 10.82
CA THR A 75 -6.69 8.25 10.57
C THR A 75 -5.92 8.38 11.89
N TRP A 76 -4.76 7.75 12.01
CA TRP A 76 -3.88 7.89 13.19
C TRP A 76 -2.47 8.32 12.81
N ILE A 77 -1.68 8.67 13.82
CA ILE A 77 -0.26 8.97 13.66
C ILE A 77 0.48 7.63 13.60
N LEU A 78 1.13 7.35 12.46
CA LEU A 78 2.06 6.22 12.32
C LEU A 78 3.26 6.40 13.26
N GLY A 79 3.77 7.63 13.32
CA GLY A 79 4.91 7.97 14.16
C GLY A 79 5.47 9.36 13.86
N LYS A 80 6.48 9.72 14.65
CA LYS A 80 7.29 10.92 14.46
C LYS A 80 8.70 10.48 14.10
N PHE A 81 9.20 10.93 12.97
CA PHE A 81 10.43 10.43 12.39
C PHE A 81 11.43 11.56 12.17
N HIS A 82 12.72 11.26 12.42
CA HIS A 82 13.79 12.12 11.94
C HIS A 82 13.75 12.15 10.40
N PRO A 83 14.05 13.27 9.71
CA PRO A 83 13.98 13.36 8.25
C PRO A 83 14.79 12.29 7.50
N THR A 84 15.88 11.80 8.12
CA THR A 84 16.76 10.76 7.57
C THR A 84 16.43 9.34 8.04
N ALA A 85 15.42 9.16 8.91
CA ALA A 85 15.00 7.84 9.36
C ALA A 85 14.56 7.00 8.14
N LEU A 86 14.96 5.74 8.12
CA LEU A 86 14.63 4.81 7.03
C LEU A 86 13.33 4.08 7.35
N LEU A 87 12.44 4.03 6.36
CA LEU A 87 11.19 3.29 6.40
C LEU A 87 11.07 2.41 5.15
N GLU A 88 10.42 1.26 5.29
CA GLU A 88 10.12 0.38 4.17
C GLU A 88 8.89 0.85 3.43
N LYS A 89 9.08 1.20 2.15
CA LYS A 89 8.02 1.67 1.26
C LYS A 89 7.76 0.65 0.16
N ALA A 90 6.50 0.33 -0.09
CA ALA A 90 6.11 -0.46 -1.25
C ALA A 90 6.48 0.26 -2.56
N VAL A 91 6.88 -0.50 -3.59
CA VAL A 91 7.26 0.00 -4.93
C VAL A 91 6.46 -0.63 -6.06
#